data_AF-A0A2D7V238-F1
#
_entry.id   AF-A0A2D7V238-F1
#
_cell.length_a   1.000
_cell.length_b   1.000
_cell.length_c   1.000
_cell.angle_alpha   90.00
_cell.angle_beta   90.00
_cell.angle_gamma   90.00
#
_symmetry.space_group_name_H-M   'P 1'
#
loop_
_entity.id
_entity.type
_entity.pdbx_description
1 polymer ?
#
loop_
_entity_poly.entity_id
_entity_poly.type
_entity_poly.pdbx_seq_one_letter_code
_entity_poly.pdbx_strand_id
1 'polypeptide(L)' 'MKKERETPLDEFKFHYEIGNSIGTSDKYFLAHDLDEASEMFEYACTKRKLDAHVTRVEKWNRWKSTWEKLDVPSEESMRN' A
#
# COMPACT_ATOMS: atom_id res chain seq x y z
N MET A 1 -31.79 14.31 7.50
CA MET A 1 -30.46 13.70 7.71
C MET A 1 -29.62 13.99 6.48
N LYS A 2 -28.60 14.85 6.58
CA LYS A 2 -27.62 15.01 5.51
C LYS A 2 -26.77 13.72 5.55
N LYS A 3 -26.84 12.89 4.51
CA LYS A 3 -25.90 11.78 4.35
C LYS A 3 -24.52 12.43 4.24
N GLU A 4 -23.71 12.29 5.28
CA GLU A 4 -22.28 12.57 5.18
C GLU A 4 -21.79 11.75 3.98
N ARG A 5 -21.29 12.43 2.96
CA ARG A 5 -20.75 11.76 1.78
C ARG A 5 -19.46 11.12 2.28
N GLU A 6 -19.49 9.82 2.54
CA GLU A 6 -18.30 9.05 2.87
C GLU A 6 -17.24 9.37 1.80
N THR A 7 -16.07 9.79 2.25
CA THR A 7 -14.94 10.07 1.37
C THR A 7 -14.65 8.79 0.59
N PRO A 8 -14.49 8.85 -0.73
CA PRO A 8 -14.31 7.65 -1.52
C PRO A 8 -13.01 6.95 -1.13
N LEU A 9 -13.10 5.65 -0.84
CA LEU A 9 -11.94 4.80 -0.58
C LEU A 9 -11.32 4.32 -1.89
N ASP A 10 -10.00 4.28 -1.93
CA ASP A 10 -9.21 3.71 -2.99
C ASP A 10 -8.62 2.36 -2.57
N GLU A 11 -8.39 1.49 -3.56
CA GLU A 11 -7.79 0.19 -3.34
C GLU A 11 -6.29 0.26 -3.61
N PHE A 12 -5.52 -0.12 -2.61
CA PHE A 12 -4.06 -0.18 -2.65
C PHE A 12 -3.58 -1.62 -2.50
N LYS A 13 -2.52 -1.96 -3.23
CA LYS A 13 -1.86 -3.25 -3.21
C LYS A 13 -0.38 -3.07 -2.85
N PHE A 14 0.01 -3.62 -1.72
CA PHE A 14 1.38 -3.65 -1.21
C PHE A 14 2.02 -4.99 -1.56
N HIS A 15 3.09 -4.94 -2.35
CA HIS A 15 4.00 -6.05 -2.58
C HIS A 15 5.12 -5.95 -1.56
N TYR A 16 5.37 -7.02 -0.82
CA TYR A 16 6.39 -7.03 0.22
C TYR A 16 7.13 -8.36 0.29
N GLU A 17 8.36 -8.29 0.76
CA GLU A 17 9.21 -9.45 1.07
C GLU A 17 9.31 -9.59 2.58
N ILE A 18 9.33 -10.82 3.09
CA ILE A 18 9.58 -11.08 4.51
C ILE A 18 11.06 -11.45 4.62
N GLY A 19 11.82 -10.76 5.48
CA GLY A 19 13.30 -10.82 5.49
C GLY A 19 13.91 -12.23 5.60
N ASN A 20 13.19 -13.20 6.16
CA ASN A 20 13.63 -14.59 6.26
C ASN A 20 13.01 -15.54 5.21
N SER A 21 12.31 -15.02 4.20
CA SER A 21 11.57 -15.81 3.22
C SER A 21 12.02 -15.49 1.80
N ILE A 22 12.08 -16.51 0.95
CA ILE A 22 12.40 -16.37 -0.48
C ILE A 22 11.18 -15.84 -1.29
N GLY A 23 10.04 -15.59 -0.63
CA GLY A 23 8.78 -15.25 -1.28
C GLY A 23 8.38 -13.79 -1.13
N THR A 24 7.90 -13.19 -2.22
CA THR A 24 7.11 -11.97 -2.20
C THR A 24 5.65 -12.29 -1.87
N SER A 25 4.99 -11.40 -1.13
CA SER A 25 3.58 -11.50 -0.79
C SER A 25 2.85 -10.19 -1.11
N ASP A 26 1.54 -10.33 -1.33
CA ASP A 26 0.66 -9.20 -1.64
C ASP A 26 -0.31 -8.95 -0.48
N LYS A 27 -0.57 -7.68 -0.17
CA LYS A 27 -1.61 -7.27 0.77
C LYS A 27 -2.42 -6.11 0.21
N TYR A 28 -3.74 -6.19 0.37
CA TYR A 28 -4.69 -5.24 -0.18
C TYR A 28 -5.32 -4.42 0.94
N PHE A 29 -5.52 -3.12 0.70
CA PHE A 29 -6.14 -2.19 1.64
C PHE A 29 -7.11 -1.27 0.91
N LEU A 30 -8.17 -0.89 1.64
CA LEU A 30 -9.05 0.21 1.27
C LEU A 30 -8.68 1.39 2.16
N ALA A 31 -8.25 2.49 1.57
CA ALA A 31 -7.82 3.69 2.30
C ALA A 31 -8.16 4.94 1.48
N HIS A 32 -8.21 6.10 2.12
CA HIS A 32 -8.50 7.37 1.47
C HIS A 32 -7.29 7.89 0.69
N ASP A 33 -6.09 7.56 1.14
CA ASP A 33 -4.82 7.91 0.50
C ASP A 33 -3.75 6.84 0.75
N LEU A 34 -2.58 7.05 0.15
CA LEU A 34 -1.45 6.14 0.28
C LEU A 34 -0.85 6.15 1.70
N ASP A 35 -0.91 7.28 2.40
CA ASP A 35 -0.33 7.43 3.73
C ASP A 35 -1.12 6.56 4.72
N GLU A 36 -2.45 6.67 4.73
CA GLU A 36 -3.34 5.81 5.51
C GLU A 36 -3.15 4.33 5.15
N ALA A 37 -3.04 4.00 3.85
CA ALA A 37 -2.80 2.62 3.43
C ALA A 37 -1.46 2.08 3.96
N SER A 38 -0.44 2.94 4.02
CA SER A 38 0.89 2.61 4.53
C SER A 38 0.86 2.40 6.04
N GLU A 39 0.19 3.26 6.80
CA GLU A 39 -0.03 3.09 8.24
C GLU A 39 -0.76 1.76 8.55
N MET A 40 -1.79 1.43 7.75
CA MET A 40 -2.49 0.14 7.88
C MET A 40 -1.58 -1.05 7.60
N PHE A 41 -0.63 -0.93 6.67
CA PHE A 41 0.36 -1.96 6.37
C PHE A 41 1.36 -2.13 7.52
N GLU A 42 1.95 -1.04 8.01
CA GLU A 42 2.87 -1.04 9.15
C GLU A 42 2.22 -1.63 10.40
N TYR A 43 0.98 -1.24 10.68
CA TYR A 43 0.21 -1.81 11.78
C TYR A 43 -0.01 -3.33 11.61
N ALA A 44 -0.35 -3.78 10.41
CA ALA A 44 -0.55 -5.19 10.13
C ALA A 44 0.74 -6.01 10.30
N CYS A 45 1.89 -5.45 9.92
CA CYS A 45 3.19 -6.07 10.10
C CYS A 45 3.57 -6.15 11.58
N THR A 46 3.42 -5.04 12.32
CA THR A 46 3.68 -4.95 13.76
C THR A 46 2.83 -5.96 14.54
N LYS A 47 1.53 -6.03 14.24
CA LYS A 47 0.58 -6.96 14.91
C LYS A 47 0.97 -8.42 14.74
N ARG A 48 1.58 -8.77 13.60
CA ARG A 48 2.01 -10.14 13.28
C ARG A 48 3.49 -10.40 13.56
N LYS A 49 4.23 -9.40 14.07
CA LYS A 49 5.69 -9.44 14.20
C LYS A 49 6.37 -9.85 12.89
N LEU A 50 5.86 -9.34 11.78
CA LEU A 50 6.41 -9.56 10.45
C LEU A 50 7.44 -8.48 10.17
N ASP A 51 8.68 -8.91 9.92
CA ASP A 51 9.71 -8.07 9.35
C ASP A 51 9.54 -8.07 7.82
N ALA A 52 8.69 -7.15 7.36
CA ALA A 52 8.25 -7.04 5.98
C ALA A 52 8.79 -5.78 5.34
N HIS A 53 9.43 -5.92 4.18
CA HIS A 53 9.94 -4.83 3.37
C HIS A 53 9.06 -4.64 2.14
N VAL A 54 8.46 -3.46 1.99
CA VAL A 54 7.63 -3.14 0.83
C VAL A 54 8.53 -2.91 -0.38
N THR A 55 8.33 -3.69 -1.44
CA THR A 55 9.08 -3.56 -2.70
C THR A 55 8.31 -2.76 -3.74
N ARG A 56 6.98 -2.73 -3.66
CA ARG A 56 6.14 -2.00 -4.60
C ARG A 56 4.75 -1.70 -4.03
N VAL A 57 4.21 -0.54 -4.37
CA VAL A 57 2.80 -0.21 -4.12
C VAL A 57 2.09 0.07 -5.43
N GLU A 58 0.89 -0.46 -5.59
CA GLU A 58 0.01 -0.23 -6.74
C GLU A 58 -1.36 0.28 -6.26
N LYS A 59 -1.98 1.14 -7.06
CA LYS A 59 -3.35 1.61 -6.86
C LYS A 59 -4.27 1.02 -7.93
N TRP A 60 -5.46 0.63 -7.54
CA TRP A 60 -6.46 0.13 -8.49
C TRP A 60 -7.04 1.28 -9.32
N ASN A 61 -6.87 1.21 -10.63
CA ASN A 61 -7.56 2.08 -11.55
C ASN A 61 -8.89 1.43 -11.96
N ARG A 62 -9.98 1.87 -11.31
CA ARG A 62 -11.34 1.35 -11.57
C ARG A 62 -11.80 1.52 -13.03
N TRP A 63 -11.31 2.55 -13.71
CA TRP A 63 -11.70 2.86 -15.08
C TRP A 63 -11.00 1.96 -16.10
N LYS A 64 -9.74 1.62 -15.85
CA LYS A 64 -8.95 0.74 -16.73
C LYS A 64 -9.02 -0.73 -16.31
N SER A 65 -9.53 -1.03 -15.11
CA SER A 65 -9.48 -2.34 -14.49
C SER A 65 -8.05 -2.90 -14.44
N THR A 66 -7.10 -2.04 -14.05
CA THR A 66 -5.67 -2.38 -13.93
C THR A 66 -5.07 -1.81 -12.66
N TRP A 67 -4.04 -2.48 -12.15
CA TRP A 67 -3.19 -1.97 -11.08
C TRP A 67 -2.13 -1.04 -11.68
N GLU A 68 -2.08 0.21 -11.20
CA GLU A 68 -1.10 1.22 -11.61
C GLU A 68 -0.08 1.40 -10.49
N LYS A 69 1.21 1.29 -10.82
CA LYS A 69 2.30 1.48 -9.85
C LYS A 69 2.32 2.92 -9.36
N LEU A 70 2.46 3.10 -8.07
CA LEU A 70 2.71 4.41 -7.49
C LEU A 70 4.21 4.64 -7.48
N ASP A 71 4.64 5.76 -8.06
CA ASP A 71 6.02 6.24 -7.93
C ASP A 71 6.19 6.74 -6.49
N VAL A 72 6.46 5.81 -5.58
CA VAL A 72 7.02 6.15 -4.28
C VAL A 72 8.45 6.62 -4.53
N PRO A 73 8.83 7.84 -4.12
CA PRO A 73 10.18 8.32 -4.32
C PRO A 73 11.14 7.34 -3.61
N SER A 74 11.86 6.55 -4.40
CA SER A 74 12.96 5.73 -3.89
C SER A 74 13.96 6.68 -3.24
N GLU A 75 14.46 6.36 -2.04
CA GLU A 75 15.46 7.17 -1.34
C GLU A 75 16.70 7.52 -2.19
N GLU A 76 16.95 6.77 -3.27
CA GLU A 76 17.97 7.04 -4.27
C GLU A 76 17.81 8.37 -5.01
N SER A 77 16.60 8.91 -5.13
CA SER A 77 16.33 10.19 -5.82
C SER A 77 16.60 11.44 -4.97
N MET A 78 16.87 11.28 -3.66
CA MET A 78 17.16 12.40 -2.75
C MET A 78 18.66 12.65 -2.50
N ARG A 79 19.56 11.85 -3.11
CA ARG A 79 20.99 12.18 -3.19
C ARG A 79 21.30 12.93 -4.48
N ASN A 80 21.02 14.23 -4.50
CA ASN A 80 21.68 15.19 -5.41
C ASN A 80 22.41 16.24 -4.58
#